data_AF-A0AAE0BB17-F1
#
_entry.id   AF-A0AAE0BB17-F1
#
_cell.length_a   1.000
_cell.length_b   1.000
_cell.length_c   1.000
_cell.angle_alpha   90.00
_cell.angle_beta   90.00
_cell.angle_gamma   90.00
#
_symmetry.space_group_name_H-M   'P 1'
#
loop_
_entity.id
_entity.type
_entity.pdbx_description
1 polymer ?
#
loop_
_entity_poly.entity_id
_entity_poly.type
_entity_poly.pdbx_seq_one_letter_code
_entity_poly.pdbx_strand_id
1 'polypeptide(L)'
;MLRGQLLILFLTAVLKFHLTQSMRFEAKLLEDTRSVVLLSRPFGFAPSGNAVLHLLNDTIESRSDSQAMLIKMAIAMVPSRVTRELENGVMSLSEQPCDILNDHRVQVILSWPLDPSQRLQDGSIYRVWDAPERGVEEYSVFFLNCALQVKVSINLQIILTNLVDGQIDHLAAGDAILPSLSWLFFILYLFATLAWYILVVRRRNAEKMQIIVAALFGLKTLSLLTQALRYDQIRITGLSDTFDAVHITLQVLRGIMVFGVTILVAIGWLSLQPHLPTLEKIIISVLIPVQLIAYSVKTIIDGESSFDRGFMTWRIILHGLDLICFCAILLPVHQYLNRRPPIGNIDIEHNEECIVIGSSLFWIPRMVCKVINNT
;
A
#
# COMPACT_ATOMS: atom_id res chain seq x y z
N MET A 1 35.05 1.24 0.30
CA MET A 1 34.62 0.53 1.53
C MET A 1 33.65 1.35 2.39
N LEU A 2 33.91 2.65 2.62
CA LEU A 2 33.09 3.51 3.50
C LEU A 2 31.59 3.60 3.12
N ARG A 3 31.26 3.67 1.82
CA ARG A 3 29.85 3.77 1.35
C ARG A 3 29.01 2.50 1.60
N GLY A 4 29.63 1.32 1.56
CA GLY A 4 28.94 0.05 1.85
C GLY A 4 28.68 -0.14 3.34
N GLN A 5 29.63 0.30 4.18
CA GLN A 5 29.47 0.28 5.64
C GLN A 5 28.38 1.25 6.12
N LEU A 6 28.24 2.41 5.48
CA LEU A 6 27.16 3.35 5.82
C LEU A 6 25.77 2.78 5.50
N LEU A 7 25.62 2.09 4.36
CA LEU A 7 24.38 1.43 3.97
C LEU A 7 24.01 0.30 4.93
N ILE A 8 25.00 -0.51 5.34
CA ILE A 8 24.81 -1.60 6.32
C ILE A 8 24.47 -1.03 7.70
N LEU A 9 25.13 0.03 8.15
CA LEU A 9 24.81 0.72 9.39
C LEU A 9 23.40 1.34 9.36
N PHE A 10 23.01 1.92 8.23
CA PHE A 10 21.65 2.44 8.04
C PHE A 10 20.61 1.32 8.05
N LEU A 11 20.82 0.24 7.30
CA LEU A 11 19.93 -0.93 7.27
C LEU A 11 19.80 -1.59 8.65
N THR A 12 20.90 -1.72 9.39
CA THR A 12 20.88 -2.28 10.75
C THR A 12 20.25 -1.34 11.77
N ALA A 13 20.40 -0.02 11.61
CA ALA A 13 19.72 0.96 12.45
C ALA A 13 18.20 0.98 12.20
N VAL A 14 17.77 0.93 10.95
CA VAL A 14 16.35 0.82 10.56
C VAL A 14 15.76 -0.50 11.07
N LEU A 15 16.47 -1.62 10.89
CA LEU A 15 16.03 -2.92 11.39
C LEU A 15 15.91 -2.94 12.92
N LYS A 16 16.86 -2.35 13.65
CA LYS A 16 16.80 -2.24 15.12
C LYS A 16 15.68 -1.33 15.60
N PHE A 17 15.43 -0.21 14.91
CA PHE A 17 14.37 0.74 15.26
C PHE A 17 12.98 0.11 15.12
N HIS A 18 12.77 -0.73 14.12
CA HIS A 18 11.48 -1.39 13.91
C HIS A 18 11.28 -2.66 14.75
N LEU A 19 12.33 -3.40 15.10
CA LEU A 19 12.25 -4.57 16.00
C LEU A 19 11.80 -4.21 17.43
N THR A 20 11.81 -2.92 17.80
CA THR A 20 11.38 -2.44 19.13
C THR A 20 9.91 -2.05 19.25
N GLN A 21 9.11 -2.13 18.17
CA GLN A 21 7.68 -1.84 18.23
C GLN A 21 6.86 -3.12 18.09
N SER A 22 6.41 -3.67 19.23
CA SER A 22 5.31 -4.63 19.25
C SER A 22 4.01 -3.82 19.32
N MET A 23 3.25 -3.74 18.23
CA MET A 23 1.98 -3.01 18.22
C MET A 23 0.84 -4.01 18.27
N ARG A 24 0.39 -4.32 19.49
CA ARG A 24 -0.93 -4.92 19.69
C ARG A 24 -1.97 -3.95 19.14
N PHE A 25 -2.99 -4.47 18.45
CA PHE A 25 -4.12 -3.70 17.92
C PHE A 25 -5.02 -3.24 19.10
N GLU A 26 -4.51 -2.33 19.91
CA GLU A 26 -5.21 -1.68 21.02
C GLU A 26 -5.69 -0.31 20.53
N ALA A 27 -7.01 -0.16 20.40
CA ALA A 27 -7.60 1.12 20.07
C ALA A 27 -7.74 1.94 21.36
N LYS A 28 -6.88 2.94 21.53
CA LYS A 28 -6.86 3.81 22.71
C LYS A 28 -7.30 5.21 22.33
N LEU A 29 -8.49 5.60 22.81
CA LEU A 29 -8.97 6.97 22.76
C LEU A 29 -8.55 7.67 24.05
N LEU A 30 -7.88 8.81 23.94
CA LEU A 30 -7.42 9.62 25.07
C LEU A 30 -7.97 11.03 24.92
N GLU A 31 -8.84 11.43 25.83
CA GLU A 31 -9.51 12.75 25.83
C GLU A 31 -10.07 13.16 24.45
N ASP A 32 -10.61 12.20 23.69
CA ASP A 32 -11.10 12.48 22.35
C ASP A 32 -12.47 13.18 22.43
N THR A 33 -12.66 14.17 21.56
CA THR A 33 -13.88 14.99 21.46
C THR A 33 -14.53 14.89 20.08
N ARG A 34 -13.93 14.12 19.15
CA ARG A 34 -14.48 13.91 17.82
C ARG A 34 -15.79 13.13 17.92
N SER A 35 -16.76 13.54 17.11
CA SER A 35 -18.07 12.91 17.05
C SER A 35 -18.06 11.53 16.38
N VAL A 36 -17.14 11.30 15.44
CA VAL A 36 -16.97 10.03 14.74
C VAL A 36 -15.50 9.69 14.67
N VAL A 37 -15.14 8.50 15.13
CA VAL A 37 -13.78 7.97 15.07
C VAL A 37 -13.79 6.57 14.49
N LEU A 38 -13.01 6.35 13.44
CA LEU A 38 -12.76 5.00 12.91
C LEU A 38 -11.82 4.27 13.88
N LEU A 39 -12.31 3.19 14.50
CA LEU A 39 -11.55 2.37 15.44
C LEU A 39 -10.80 1.23 14.75
N SER A 40 -11.36 0.68 13.67
CA SER A 40 -10.73 -0.38 12.88
C SER A 40 -11.02 -0.21 11.39
N ARG A 41 -10.02 -0.56 10.57
CA ARG A 41 -10.12 -0.60 9.10
C ARG A 41 -11.20 -1.61 8.66
N PRO A 42 -11.75 -1.48 7.43
CA PRO A 42 -12.76 -2.43 6.94
C PRO A 42 -12.22 -3.86 6.95
N PHE A 43 -12.99 -4.77 7.53
CA PHE A 43 -12.69 -6.19 7.63
C PHE A 43 -13.81 -7.00 6.98
N GLY A 44 -13.44 -7.88 6.04
CA GLY A 44 -14.36 -8.78 5.36
C GLY A 44 -14.72 -9.97 6.24
N PHE A 45 -15.98 -10.10 6.61
CA PHE A 45 -16.48 -11.26 7.36
C PHE A 45 -17.02 -12.32 6.42
N ALA A 46 -16.57 -13.56 6.61
CA ALA A 46 -17.18 -14.74 6.02
C ALA A 46 -18.43 -15.14 6.82
N PRO A 47 -19.33 -15.99 6.27
CA PRO A 47 -20.38 -16.62 7.06
C PRO A 47 -19.77 -17.31 8.28
N SER A 48 -20.35 -17.08 9.46
CA SER A 48 -19.83 -17.55 10.76
C SER A 48 -18.58 -16.83 11.28
N GLY A 49 -18.11 -15.75 10.65
CA GLY A 49 -17.13 -14.86 11.27
C GLY A 49 -17.70 -14.14 12.49
N ASN A 50 -16.83 -13.70 13.39
CA ASN A 50 -17.22 -12.99 14.60
C ASN A 50 -16.22 -11.88 14.96
N ALA A 51 -16.71 -10.91 15.69
CA ALA A 51 -15.92 -9.83 16.26
C ALA A 51 -16.11 -9.81 17.77
N VAL A 52 -14.98 -9.68 18.47
CA VAL A 52 -14.93 -9.61 19.91
C VAL A 52 -14.45 -8.22 20.31
N LEU A 53 -15.24 -7.55 21.14
CA LEU A 53 -14.92 -6.26 21.72
C LEU A 53 -14.70 -6.45 23.21
N HIS A 54 -13.48 -6.12 23.66
CA HIS A 54 -13.11 -6.12 25.06
C HIS A 54 -12.80 -4.70 25.51
N LEU A 55 -13.76 -4.10 26.20
CA LEU A 55 -13.63 -2.76 26.79
C LEU A 55 -12.96 -2.92 28.15
N LEU A 56 -11.71 -2.46 28.25
CA LEU A 56 -10.91 -2.58 29.45
C LEU A 56 -11.32 -1.53 30.49
N ASN A 57 -11.29 -0.26 30.08
CA ASN A 57 -11.65 0.89 30.92
C ASN A 57 -12.32 1.96 30.07
N ASP A 58 -13.27 2.67 30.67
CA ASP A 58 -13.91 3.86 30.12
C ASP A 58 -13.92 5.01 31.14
N THR A 59 -13.50 6.19 30.74
CA THR A 59 -13.67 7.43 31.51
C THR A 59 -14.35 8.48 30.64
N ILE A 60 -15.40 9.08 31.21
CA ILE A 60 -16.24 10.05 30.53
C ILE A 60 -16.20 11.32 31.36
N GLU A 61 -15.62 12.38 30.79
CA GLU A 61 -15.57 13.69 31.41
C GLU A 61 -16.54 14.62 30.69
N SER A 62 -17.59 15.03 31.41
CA SER A 62 -18.54 16.04 30.93
C SER A 62 -18.20 17.41 31.53
N ARG A 63 -18.31 18.46 30.72
CA ARG A 63 -18.11 19.85 31.17
C ARG A 63 -19.32 20.42 31.93
N SER A 64 -20.46 19.72 31.94
CA SER A 64 -21.69 20.15 32.63
C SER A 64 -22.49 18.96 33.18
N ASP A 65 -22.84 19.02 34.47
CA ASP A 65 -23.61 18.00 35.22
C ASP A 65 -25.06 17.85 34.70
N SER A 66 -25.61 18.90 34.09
CA SER A 66 -26.98 18.92 33.57
C SER A 66 -27.16 18.20 32.22
N GLN A 67 -26.08 17.71 31.60
CA GLN A 67 -26.09 16.98 30.33
C GLN A 67 -25.80 15.48 30.46
N ALA A 68 -25.54 14.98 31.67
CA ALA A 68 -25.22 13.57 31.92
C ALA A 68 -26.34 12.61 31.46
N MET A 69 -27.60 13.08 31.43
CA MET A 69 -28.78 12.29 31.04
C MET A 69 -28.96 12.16 29.51
N LEU A 70 -28.15 12.86 28.71
CA LEU A 70 -28.20 12.90 27.23
C LEU A 70 -26.96 12.31 26.56
N ILE A 71 -26.07 11.66 27.32
CA ILE A 71 -24.87 11.03 26.78
C ILE A 71 -25.28 9.77 25.99
N LYS A 72 -25.48 9.94 24.69
CA LYS A 72 -25.58 8.82 23.74
C LYS A 72 -24.23 8.67 23.07
N MET A 73 -23.58 7.55 23.29
CA MET A 73 -22.38 7.17 22.56
C MET A 73 -22.55 5.72 22.15
N ALA A 74 -21.90 5.32 21.08
CA ALA A 74 -22.00 3.96 20.59
C ALA A 74 -20.72 3.49 19.91
N ILE A 75 -20.44 2.20 20.04
CA ILE A 75 -19.54 1.51 19.13
C ILE A 75 -20.43 0.69 18.19
N ALA A 76 -20.31 0.95 16.90
CA ALA A 76 -21.14 0.35 15.88
C ALA A 76 -20.30 -0.24 14.75
N MET A 77 -20.78 -1.36 14.22
CA MET A 77 -20.33 -1.94 12.96
C MET A 77 -21.08 -1.28 11.82
N VAL A 78 -20.32 -0.69 10.90
CA VAL A 78 -20.85 0.00 9.73
C VAL A 78 -20.37 -0.74 8.48
N PRO A 79 -21.29 -1.23 7.62
CA PRO A 79 -20.91 -1.94 6.40
C PRO A 79 -20.26 -0.98 5.39
N SER A 80 -19.34 -1.48 4.57
CA SER A 80 -18.56 -0.70 3.59
C SER A 80 -19.42 0.09 2.58
N ARG A 81 -20.69 -0.28 2.38
CA ARG A 81 -21.62 0.47 1.52
C ARG A 81 -22.01 1.81 2.14
N VAL A 82 -22.32 1.79 3.44
CA VAL A 82 -22.70 2.98 4.22
C VAL A 82 -21.48 3.90 4.39
N THR A 83 -20.29 3.34 4.61
CA THR A 83 -19.07 4.16 4.70
C THR A 83 -18.74 4.86 3.39
N ARG A 84 -18.95 4.21 2.23
CA ARG A 84 -18.77 4.88 0.93
C ARG A 84 -19.80 5.98 0.68
N GLU A 85 -21.04 5.79 1.12
CA GLU A 85 -22.09 6.84 1.08
C GLU A 85 -21.68 8.04 1.94
N LEU A 86 -21.08 7.78 3.10
CA LEU A 86 -20.53 8.79 3.99
C LEU A 86 -19.34 9.55 3.36
N GLU A 87 -18.39 8.84 2.78
CA GLU A 87 -17.21 9.42 2.11
C GLU A 87 -17.58 10.28 0.90
N ASN A 88 -18.59 9.86 0.14
CA ASN A 88 -19.05 10.59 -1.05
C ASN A 88 -19.91 11.83 -0.70
N GLY A 89 -20.11 12.13 0.59
CA GLY A 89 -20.91 13.27 1.03
C GLY A 89 -22.40 13.12 0.77
N VAL A 90 -22.88 11.90 0.44
CA VAL A 90 -24.31 11.58 0.31
C VAL A 90 -24.97 11.61 1.68
N MET A 91 -24.20 11.29 2.73
CA MET A 91 -24.59 11.39 4.13
C MET A 91 -23.63 12.34 4.84
N SER A 92 -24.10 13.53 5.23
CA SER A 92 -23.27 14.53 5.88
C SER A 92 -23.37 14.44 7.40
N LEU A 93 -22.31 14.00 8.07
CA LEU A 93 -22.16 14.05 9.54
C LEU A 93 -22.01 15.48 10.11
N SER A 94 -22.20 16.50 9.27
CA SER A 94 -21.92 17.90 9.61
C SER A 94 -23.01 18.55 10.47
N GLU A 95 -24.24 18.03 10.48
CA GLU A 95 -25.34 18.57 11.28
C GLU A 95 -25.69 17.66 12.47
N GLN A 96 -25.72 16.33 12.27
CA GLN A 96 -26.01 15.39 13.34
C GLN A 96 -25.27 14.05 13.16
N PRO A 97 -24.11 13.87 13.82
CA PRO A 97 -23.22 12.73 13.55
C PRO A 97 -23.79 11.36 13.97
N CYS A 98 -24.89 11.35 14.70
CA CYS A 98 -25.52 10.13 15.20
C CYS A 98 -26.73 9.65 14.42
N ASP A 99 -27.08 10.33 13.33
CA ASP A 99 -28.14 9.85 12.42
C ASP A 99 -27.76 8.52 11.77
N ILE A 100 -26.46 8.23 11.65
CA ILE A 100 -25.95 6.93 11.19
C ILE A 100 -26.43 5.76 12.05
N LEU A 101 -26.75 5.98 13.33
CA LEU A 101 -27.27 4.95 14.23
C LEU A 101 -28.73 4.58 13.93
N ASN A 102 -29.46 5.41 13.19
CA ASN A 102 -30.85 5.12 12.82
C ASN A 102 -30.94 4.22 11.58
N ASP A 103 -29.84 4.04 10.83
CA ASP A 103 -29.81 3.16 9.67
C ASP A 103 -29.87 1.69 10.11
N HIS A 104 -30.86 0.94 9.62
CA HIS A 104 -31.04 -0.48 9.95
C HIS A 104 -29.86 -1.38 9.52
N ARG A 105 -29.00 -0.91 8.62
CA ARG A 105 -27.79 -1.61 8.18
C ARG A 105 -26.65 -1.49 9.20
N VAL A 106 -26.70 -0.50 10.09
CA VAL A 106 -25.70 -0.25 11.12
C VAL A 106 -26.04 -1.06 12.35
N GLN A 107 -25.05 -1.80 12.87
CA GLN A 107 -25.26 -2.68 14.01
C GLN A 107 -24.51 -2.15 15.23
N VAL A 108 -25.27 -1.73 16.24
CA VAL A 108 -24.71 -1.21 17.49
C VAL A 108 -24.28 -2.37 18.39
N ILE A 109 -23.02 -2.37 18.81
CA ILE A 109 -22.44 -3.41 19.67
C ILE A 109 -22.46 -2.99 21.14
N LEU A 110 -22.08 -1.73 21.39
CA LEU A 110 -22.04 -1.12 22.72
C LEU A 110 -22.67 0.26 22.64
N SER A 111 -23.45 0.62 23.65
CA SER A 111 -24.08 1.93 23.79
C SER A 111 -23.93 2.46 25.19
N TRP A 112 -23.68 3.76 25.33
CA TRP A 112 -23.68 4.45 26.61
C TRP A 112 -25.03 5.15 26.87
N PRO A 113 -25.46 5.26 28.15
CA PRO A 113 -24.79 4.75 29.35
C PRO A 113 -24.73 3.21 29.40
N LEU A 114 -23.60 2.67 29.86
CA LEU A 114 -23.38 1.23 29.94
C LEU A 114 -24.23 0.62 31.06
N ASP A 115 -24.89 -0.50 30.79
CA ASP A 115 -25.60 -1.25 31.82
C ASP A 115 -24.60 -1.84 32.82
N PRO A 116 -24.73 -1.57 34.14
CA PRO A 116 -23.78 -2.04 35.14
C PRO A 116 -23.73 -3.57 35.26
N SER A 117 -24.78 -4.27 34.84
CA SER A 117 -24.82 -5.75 34.81
C SER A 117 -23.94 -6.37 33.72
N GLN A 118 -23.45 -5.58 32.77
CA GLN A 118 -22.58 -6.05 31.68
C GLN A 118 -21.10 -6.08 32.08
N ARG A 119 -20.73 -5.46 33.21
CA ARG A 119 -19.35 -5.45 33.71
C ARG A 119 -19.02 -6.79 34.36
N LEU A 120 -17.88 -7.35 33.95
CA LEU A 120 -17.25 -8.50 34.60
C LEU A 120 -16.68 -8.09 35.97
N GLN A 121 -16.26 -9.09 36.75
CA GLN A 121 -15.70 -8.88 38.10
C GLN A 121 -14.42 -8.02 38.09
N ASP A 122 -13.68 -8.01 36.98
CA ASP A 122 -12.50 -7.18 36.77
C ASP A 122 -12.84 -5.74 36.31
N GLY A 123 -14.13 -5.42 36.16
CA GLY A 123 -14.62 -4.12 35.71
C GLY A 123 -14.67 -3.95 34.18
N SER A 124 -14.16 -4.93 33.42
CA SER A 124 -14.16 -4.90 31.96
C SER A 124 -15.51 -5.33 31.37
N ILE A 125 -15.75 -5.04 30.09
CA ILE A 125 -16.94 -5.50 29.35
C ILE A 125 -16.49 -6.31 28.14
N TYR A 126 -17.12 -7.48 27.96
CA TYR A 126 -16.85 -8.38 26.86
C TYR A 126 -18.12 -8.57 26.00
N ARG A 127 -18.02 -8.23 24.72
CA ARG A 127 -19.11 -8.39 23.74
C ARG A 127 -18.63 -9.17 22.52
N VAL A 128 -19.46 -10.11 22.10
CA VAL A 128 -19.26 -10.86 20.86
C VAL A 128 -20.38 -10.45 19.90
N TRP A 129 -19.98 -10.20 18.67
CA TRP A 129 -20.86 -9.94 17.54
C TRP A 129 -20.61 -10.98 16.47
N ASP A 130 -21.67 -11.60 15.98
CA ASP A 130 -21.58 -12.62 14.93
C ASP A 130 -21.97 -12.01 13.58
N ALA A 131 -21.20 -12.33 12.56
CA ALA A 131 -21.45 -11.85 11.22
C ALA A 131 -22.76 -12.46 10.67
N PRO A 132 -23.56 -11.68 9.93
CA PRO A 132 -24.78 -12.19 9.33
C PRO A 132 -24.46 -13.32 8.35
N GLU A 133 -25.29 -14.37 8.33
CA GLU A 133 -25.11 -15.54 7.44
C GLU A 133 -25.21 -15.22 5.94
N ARG A 134 -25.64 -14.00 5.60
CA ARG A 134 -25.90 -13.58 4.22
C ARG A 134 -24.62 -13.11 3.52
N GLY A 135 -23.84 -14.06 3.04
CA GLY A 135 -22.70 -13.82 2.15
C GLY A 135 -21.52 -13.13 2.83
N VAL A 136 -20.53 -12.71 2.03
CA VAL A 136 -19.34 -12.02 2.50
C VAL A 136 -19.56 -10.52 2.41
N GLU A 137 -19.42 -9.82 3.54
CA GLU A 137 -19.50 -8.36 3.60
C GLU A 137 -18.40 -7.77 4.47
N GLU A 138 -17.99 -6.56 4.12
CA GLU A 138 -16.98 -5.82 4.86
C GLU A 138 -17.63 -4.85 5.85
N TYR A 139 -17.16 -4.87 7.09
CA TYR A 139 -17.59 -3.97 8.15
C TYR A 139 -16.40 -3.21 8.71
N SER A 140 -16.65 -1.98 9.10
CA SER A 140 -15.70 -1.12 9.80
C SER A 140 -16.28 -0.73 11.15
N VAL A 141 -15.41 -0.61 12.15
CA VAL A 141 -15.83 -0.32 13.53
C VAL A 141 -15.67 1.16 13.77
N PHE A 142 -16.77 1.83 14.11
CA PHE A 142 -16.78 3.24 14.46
C PHE A 142 -17.13 3.44 15.92
N PHE A 143 -16.44 4.38 16.55
CA PHE A 143 -16.88 5.04 17.76
C PHE A 143 -17.66 6.31 17.38
N LEU A 144 -18.85 6.45 17.95
CA LEU A 144 -19.78 7.54 17.70
C LEU A 144 -20.06 8.22 19.03
N ASN A 145 -19.70 9.50 19.10
CA ASN A 145 -19.97 10.38 20.23
C ASN A 145 -21.08 11.37 19.84
N CYS A 146 -22.30 11.11 20.33
CA CYS A 146 -23.47 11.98 20.11
C CYS A 146 -23.59 13.07 21.17
N ALA A 147 -22.71 13.07 22.16
CA ALA A 147 -22.74 14.04 23.24
C ALA A 147 -21.86 15.24 22.86
N LEU A 148 -22.45 16.43 22.85
CA LEU A 148 -21.72 17.66 22.56
C LEU A 148 -20.74 17.97 23.71
N GLN A 149 -19.47 18.23 23.36
CA GLN A 149 -18.43 18.67 24.30
C GLN A 149 -18.08 17.68 25.43
N VAL A 150 -18.35 16.38 25.24
CA VAL A 150 -17.92 15.34 26.17
C VAL A 150 -16.56 14.81 25.73
N LYS A 151 -15.62 14.77 26.68
CA LYS A 151 -14.32 14.13 26.50
C LYS A 151 -14.43 12.67 26.89
N VAL A 152 -13.91 11.80 26.04
CA VAL A 152 -13.98 10.36 26.26
C VAL A 152 -12.58 9.77 26.19
N SER A 153 -12.24 8.99 27.20
CA SER A 153 -11.07 8.11 27.14
C SER A 153 -11.52 6.67 27.27
N ILE A 154 -11.25 5.88 26.23
CA ILE A 154 -11.66 4.48 26.13
C ILE A 154 -10.41 3.66 25.81
N ASN A 155 -10.23 2.58 26.56
CA ASN A 155 -9.26 1.54 26.23
C ASN A 155 -10.01 0.30 25.73
N LEU A 156 -9.91 0.02 24.43
CA LEU A 156 -10.67 -1.02 23.74
C LEU A 156 -9.73 -1.95 22.97
N GLN A 157 -9.93 -3.24 23.16
CA GLN A 157 -9.32 -4.27 22.34
C GLN A 157 -10.39 -4.87 21.40
N ILE A 158 -10.09 -4.87 20.11
CA ILE A 158 -10.97 -5.39 19.06
C ILE A 158 -10.27 -6.59 18.43
N ILE A 159 -10.93 -7.74 18.40
CA ILE A 159 -10.43 -8.95 17.75
C ILE A 159 -11.44 -9.34 16.68
N LEU A 160 -10.98 -9.43 15.43
CA LEU A 160 -11.80 -9.74 14.28
C LEU A 160 -11.34 -11.09 13.74
N THR A 161 -12.28 -12.02 13.57
CA THR A 161 -11.98 -13.41 13.21
C THR A 161 -13.02 -13.97 12.25
N ASN A 162 -12.56 -14.82 11.35
CA ASN A 162 -13.34 -15.67 10.49
C ASN A 162 -13.12 -17.13 10.89
N LEU A 163 -14.02 -18.02 10.45
CA LEU A 163 -13.84 -19.46 10.58
C LEU A 163 -13.64 -20.09 9.21
N VAL A 164 -12.53 -20.81 9.06
CA VAL A 164 -12.21 -21.61 7.87
C VAL A 164 -12.02 -23.05 8.33
N ASP A 165 -12.87 -23.96 7.87
CA ASP A 165 -12.84 -25.38 8.25
C ASP A 165 -12.83 -25.63 9.77
N GLY A 166 -13.51 -24.76 10.53
CA GLY A 166 -13.59 -24.84 12.00
C GLY A 166 -12.33 -24.34 12.73
N GLN A 167 -11.34 -23.78 12.03
CA GLN A 167 -10.19 -23.09 12.60
C GLN A 167 -10.40 -21.57 12.56
N ILE A 168 -9.87 -20.89 13.57
CA ILE A 168 -9.89 -19.42 13.64
C ILE A 168 -8.89 -18.87 12.62
N ASP A 169 -9.38 -17.95 11.79
CA ASP A 169 -8.58 -17.20 10.82
C ASP A 169 -8.74 -15.70 11.09
N HIS A 170 -7.65 -15.01 11.39
CA HIS A 170 -7.66 -13.56 11.62
C HIS A 170 -7.58 -12.72 10.33
N LEU A 171 -7.53 -13.33 9.15
CA LEU A 171 -7.58 -12.60 7.88
C LEU A 171 -9.03 -12.28 7.51
N ALA A 172 -9.20 -11.13 6.85
CA ALA A 172 -10.44 -10.80 6.18
C ALA A 172 -10.75 -11.85 5.10
N ALA A 173 -12.03 -12.10 4.84
CA ALA A 173 -12.48 -13.08 3.86
C ALA A 173 -11.91 -12.81 2.44
N GLY A 174 -11.73 -11.54 2.06
CA GLY A 174 -11.08 -11.15 0.80
C GLY A 174 -9.58 -11.45 0.76
N ASP A 175 -8.94 -11.52 1.92
CA ASP A 175 -7.50 -11.73 2.06
C ASP A 175 -7.12 -13.21 2.26
N ALA A 176 -8.09 -14.11 2.48
CA ALA A 176 -7.84 -15.52 2.79
C ALA A 176 -6.97 -16.25 1.74
N ILE A 177 -6.99 -15.80 0.48
CA ILE A 177 -6.21 -16.36 -0.62
C ILE A 177 -4.75 -15.85 -0.67
N LEU A 178 -4.44 -14.72 -0.02
CA LEU A 178 -3.14 -14.05 -0.08
C LEU A 178 -1.97 -14.89 0.45
N PRO A 179 -2.07 -15.65 1.56
CA PRO A 179 -0.99 -16.51 2.02
C PRO A 179 -0.58 -17.52 0.94
N SER A 180 -1.56 -18.22 0.35
CA SER A 180 -1.35 -19.23 -0.70
C SER A 180 -0.75 -18.63 -1.98
N LEU A 181 -1.25 -17.47 -2.42
CA LEU A 181 -0.69 -16.75 -3.58
C LEU A 181 0.73 -16.27 -3.31
N SER A 182 1.02 -15.78 -2.12
CA SER A 182 2.36 -15.30 -1.75
C SER A 182 3.37 -16.45 -1.77
N TRP A 183 3.01 -17.63 -1.26
CA TRP A 183 3.84 -18.84 -1.34
C TRP A 183 4.07 -19.30 -2.78
N LEU A 184 3.01 -19.33 -3.60
CA LEU A 184 3.11 -19.71 -5.00
C LEU A 184 4.05 -18.76 -5.77
N PHE A 185 3.87 -17.45 -5.63
CA PHE A 185 4.75 -16.48 -6.27
C PHE A 185 6.18 -16.55 -5.75
N PHE A 186 6.38 -16.79 -4.45
CA PHE A 186 7.71 -17.01 -3.90
C PHE A 186 8.43 -18.17 -4.60
N ILE A 187 7.76 -19.33 -4.75
CA ILE A 187 8.34 -20.51 -5.40
C ILE A 187 8.67 -20.21 -6.88
N LEU A 188 7.75 -19.59 -7.61
CA LEU A 188 7.97 -19.23 -9.02
C LEU A 188 9.16 -18.27 -9.18
N TYR A 189 9.24 -17.24 -8.35
CA TYR A 189 10.34 -16.28 -8.39
C TYR A 189 11.66 -16.88 -7.91
N LEU A 190 11.64 -17.84 -6.98
CA LEU A 190 12.83 -18.59 -6.57
C LEU A 190 13.40 -19.37 -7.76
N PHE A 191 12.57 -20.11 -8.49
CA PHE A 191 13.00 -20.82 -9.70
C PHE A 191 13.51 -19.87 -10.78
N ALA A 192 12.81 -18.76 -11.02
CA ALA A 192 13.25 -17.75 -11.99
C ALA A 192 14.62 -17.16 -11.60
N THR A 193 14.83 -16.85 -10.32
CA THR A 193 16.09 -16.30 -9.81
C THR A 193 17.23 -17.30 -9.96
N LEU A 194 16.99 -18.58 -9.62
CA LEU A 194 17.98 -19.65 -9.77
C LEU A 194 18.31 -19.90 -11.25
N ALA A 195 17.30 -19.98 -12.11
CA ALA A 195 17.49 -20.15 -13.54
C ALA A 195 18.30 -18.99 -14.13
N TRP A 196 17.97 -17.74 -13.79
CA TRP A 196 18.70 -16.55 -14.24
C TRP A 196 20.16 -16.57 -13.77
N TYR A 197 20.38 -16.89 -12.48
CA TYR A 197 21.71 -16.99 -11.91
C TYR A 197 22.56 -18.06 -12.63
N ILE A 198 22.00 -19.23 -12.89
CA ILE A 198 22.70 -20.34 -13.55
C ILE A 198 22.97 -20.04 -15.03
N LEU A 199 21.98 -19.52 -15.75
CA LEU A 199 22.07 -19.34 -17.21
C LEU A 199 22.92 -18.13 -17.60
N VAL A 200 22.82 -17.04 -16.83
CA VAL A 200 23.39 -15.75 -17.20
C VAL A 200 24.60 -15.40 -16.34
N VAL A 201 24.47 -15.44 -15.01
CA VAL A 201 25.52 -14.95 -14.09
C VAL A 201 26.68 -15.94 -13.96
N ARG A 202 26.41 -17.24 -13.96
CA ARG A 202 27.44 -18.29 -13.86
C ARG A 202 28.37 -18.34 -15.09
N ARG A 203 27.96 -17.78 -16.23
CA ARG A 203 28.81 -17.65 -17.42
C ARG A 203 29.89 -16.59 -17.13
N ARG A 204 31.17 -16.88 -17.44
CA ARG A 204 32.35 -16.02 -17.16
C ARG A 204 32.32 -14.60 -17.75
N ASN A 205 31.30 -14.24 -18.55
CA ASN A 205 31.16 -12.96 -19.24
C ASN A 205 29.94 -12.15 -18.76
N ALA A 206 29.42 -12.40 -17.55
CA ALA A 206 28.28 -11.65 -17.04
C ALA A 206 28.63 -10.16 -16.87
N GLU A 207 28.05 -9.31 -17.72
CA GLU A 207 28.18 -7.86 -17.59
C GLU A 207 27.59 -7.38 -16.26
N LYS A 208 28.08 -6.25 -15.75
CA LYS A 208 27.64 -5.66 -14.47
C LYS A 208 26.10 -5.48 -14.40
N MET A 209 25.47 -5.21 -15.54
CA MET A 209 24.00 -5.10 -15.65
C MET A 209 23.29 -6.41 -15.31
N GLN A 210 23.80 -7.55 -15.77
CA GLN A 210 23.19 -8.86 -15.53
C GLN A 210 23.23 -9.25 -14.04
N ILE A 211 24.29 -8.87 -13.34
CA ILE A 211 24.44 -9.06 -11.90
C ILE A 211 23.43 -8.19 -11.13
N ILE A 212 23.23 -6.95 -11.55
CA ILE A 212 22.26 -6.04 -10.93
C ILE A 212 20.83 -6.58 -11.12
N VAL A 213 20.49 -7.08 -12.31
CA VAL A 213 19.19 -7.72 -12.57
C VAL A 213 19.01 -8.97 -11.70
N ALA A 214 20.04 -9.81 -11.58
CA ALA A 214 19.98 -10.98 -10.69
C ALA A 214 19.73 -10.58 -9.22
N ALA A 215 20.36 -9.50 -8.75
CA ALA A 215 20.11 -8.96 -7.42
C ALA A 215 18.66 -8.47 -7.23
N LEU A 216 18.06 -7.84 -8.26
CA LEU A 216 16.64 -7.44 -8.24
C LEU A 216 15.70 -8.65 -8.13
N PHE A 217 15.97 -9.71 -8.88
CA PHE A 217 15.20 -10.97 -8.80
C PHE A 217 15.33 -11.61 -7.41
N GLY A 218 16.54 -11.64 -6.85
CA GLY A 218 16.78 -12.11 -5.48
C GLY A 218 16.03 -11.30 -4.42
N LEU A 219 16.08 -9.96 -4.50
CA LEU A 219 15.34 -9.08 -3.59
C LEU A 219 13.83 -9.30 -3.70
N LYS A 220 13.29 -9.44 -4.92
CA LYS A 220 11.86 -9.75 -5.13
C LYS A 220 11.47 -11.08 -4.48
N THR A 221 12.30 -12.10 -4.63
CA THR A 221 12.07 -13.42 -4.03
C THR A 221 12.04 -13.33 -2.51
N LEU A 222 13.00 -12.62 -1.90
CA LEU A 222 13.06 -12.44 -0.44
C LEU A 222 11.89 -11.59 0.08
N SER A 223 11.45 -10.57 -0.67
CA SER A 223 10.24 -9.81 -0.35
C SER A 223 8.99 -10.69 -0.36
N LEU A 224 8.85 -11.61 -1.31
CA LEU A 224 7.70 -12.52 -1.38
C LEU A 224 7.73 -13.57 -0.25
N LEU A 225 8.91 -14.04 0.14
CA LEU A 225 9.05 -14.94 1.30
C LEU A 225 8.57 -14.26 2.59
N THR A 226 9.07 -13.04 2.85
CA THR A 226 8.66 -12.29 4.05
C THR A 226 7.19 -11.93 4.02
N GLN A 227 6.62 -11.66 2.83
CA GLN A 227 5.19 -11.45 2.66
C GLN A 227 4.37 -12.70 3.03
N ALA A 228 4.78 -13.88 2.54
CA ALA A 228 4.12 -15.15 2.84
C ALA A 228 4.17 -15.46 4.34
N LEU A 229 5.34 -15.31 4.97
CA LEU A 229 5.51 -15.51 6.41
C LEU A 229 4.69 -14.52 7.24
N ARG A 230 4.63 -13.25 6.83
CA ARG A 230 3.82 -12.23 7.48
C ARG A 230 2.33 -12.58 7.45
N TYR A 231 1.80 -12.98 6.28
CA TYR A 231 0.39 -13.38 6.19
C TYR A 231 0.09 -14.65 6.99
N ASP A 232 1.03 -15.59 7.04
CA ASP A 232 0.91 -16.80 7.86
C ASP A 232 0.85 -16.47 9.36
N GLN A 233 1.70 -15.55 9.82
CA GLN A 233 1.66 -15.04 11.19
C GLN A 233 0.34 -14.36 11.50
N ILE A 234 -0.09 -13.42 10.66
CA ILE A 234 -1.35 -12.71 10.86
C ILE A 234 -2.49 -13.72 10.94
N ARG A 235 -2.51 -14.75 10.08
CA ARG A 235 -3.55 -15.78 10.08
C ARG A 235 -3.69 -16.48 11.42
N ILE A 236 -2.57 -16.81 12.06
CA ILE A 236 -2.54 -17.62 13.28
C ILE A 236 -2.66 -16.78 14.55
N THR A 237 -2.02 -15.61 14.59
CA THR A 237 -1.89 -14.81 15.82
C THR A 237 -2.73 -13.53 15.81
N GLY A 238 -3.22 -13.11 14.64
CA GLY A 238 -3.85 -11.81 14.44
C GLY A 238 -2.88 -10.62 14.50
N LEU A 239 -1.57 -10.87 14.62
CA LEU A 239 -0.54 -9.84 14.78
C LEU A 239 0.50 -9.93 13.66
N SER A 240 0.92 -8.78 13.12
CA SER A 240 1.90 -8.71 12.02
C SER A 240 3.34 -8.46 12.46
N ASP A 241 3.59 -8.21 13.75
CA ASP A 241 4.80 -7.51 14.24
C ASP A 241 6.14 -8.12 13.81
N THR A 242 6.30 -9.45 13.86
CA THR A 242 7.64 -10.06 13.75
C THR A 242 8.27 -9.90 12.36
N PHE A 243 7.48 -10.09 11.30
CA PHE A 243 8.00 -10.02 9.93
C PHE A 243 7.72 -8.69 9.22
N ASP A 244 6.90 -7.81 9.80
CA ASP A 244 6.54 -6.53 9.18
C ASP A 244 7.77 -5.64 8.97
N ALA A 245 8.62 -5.51 9.99
CA ALA A 245 9.87 -4.75 9.93
C ALA A 245 10.80 -5.22 8.80
N VAL A 246 10.96 -6.55 8.67
CA VAL A 246 11.83 -7.16 7.65
C VAL A 246 11.23 -6.95 6.26
N HIS A 247 9.91 -7.13 6.13
CA HIS A 247 9.21 -6.96 4.87
C HIS A 247 9.31 -5.53 4.36
N ILE A 248 9.06 -4.53 5.21
CA ILE A 248 9.20 -3.11 4.90
C ILE A 248 10.64 -2.79 4.45
N THR A 249 11.63 -3.27 5.21
CA THR A 249 13.05 -3.04 4.88
C THR A 249 13.40 -3.56 3.48
N LEU A 250 12.94 -4.77 3.15
CA LEU A 250 13.16 -5.38 1.84
C LEU A 250 12.42 -4.64 0.71
N GLN A 251 11.20 -4.17 0.98
CA GLN A 251 10.45 -3.37 0.02
C GLN A 251 11.18 -2.06 -0.30
N VAL A 252 11.66 -1.35 0.72
CA VAL A 252 12.42 -0.10 0.56
C VAL A 252 13.71 -0.37 -0.23
N LEU A 253 14.46 -1.41 0.13
CA LEU A 253 15.70 -1.78 -0.57
C LEU A 253 15.43 -2.13 -2.04
N ARG A 254 14.37 -2.89 -2.32
CA ARG A 254 13.92 -3.21 -3.69
C ARG A 254 13.54 -1.93 -4.44
N GLY A 255 12.81 -1.01 -3.80
CA GLY A 255 12.43 0.28 -4.38
C GLY A 255 13.64 1.10 -4.80
N ILE A 256 14.63 1.25 -3.92
CA ILE A 256 15.89 1.96 -4.20
C ILE A 256 16.64 1.32 -5.37
N MET A 257 16.70 -0.02 -5.40
CA MET A 257 17.39 -0.75 -6.47
C MET A 257 16.68 -0.61 -7.82
N VAL A 258 15.35 -0.72 -7.86
CA VAL A 258 14.56 -0.51 -9.09
C VAL A 258 14.78 0.90 -9.61
N PHE A 259 14.67 1.91 -8.72
CA PHE A 259 14.93 3.30 -9.07
C PHE A 259 16.33 3.52 -9.63
N GLY A 260 17.35 2.95 -8.98
CA GLY A 260 18.74 3.01 -9.45
C GLY A 260 18.93 2.38 -10.83
N VAL A 261 18.31 1.24 -11.10
CA VAL A 261 18.36 0.58 -12.42
C VAL A 261 17.66 1.41 -13.49
N THR A 262 16.50 1.99 -13.18
CA THR A 262 15.79 2.86 -14.11
C THR A 262 16.65 4.06 -14.53
N ILE A 263 17.34 4.70 -13.59
CA ILE A 263 18.28 5.79 -13.90
C ILE A 263 19.43 5.28 -14.77
N LEU A 264 20.01 4.12 -14.45
CA LEU A 264 21.13 3.56 -15.20
C LEU A 264 20.75 3.25 -16.65
N VAL A 265 19.54 2.75 -16.87
CA VAL A 265 18.98 2.50 -18.21
C VAL A 265 18.72 3.81 -18.94
N ALA A 266 18.15 4.81 -18.27
CA ALA A 266 17.91 6.12 -18.88
C ALA A 266 19.22 6.79 -19.33
N ILE A 267 20.25 6.77 -18.49
CA ILE A 267 21.58 7.30 -18.84
C ILE A 267 22.18 6.50 -20.00
N GLY A 268 22.05 5.17 -19.99
CA GLY A 268 22.52 4.31 -21.07
C GLY A 268 21.86 4.63 -22.42
N TRP A 269 20.54 4.84 -22.44
CA TRP A 269 19.81 5.22 -23.65
C TRP A 269 20.21 6.61 -24.17
N LEU A 270 20.34 7.60 -23.28
CA LEU A 270 20.74 8.95 -23.65
C LEU A 270 22.15 9.01 -24.24
N SER A 271 23.03 8.10 -23.83
CA SER A 271 24.37 7.94 -24.42
C SER A 271 24.34 7.38 -25.84
N LEU A 272 23.32 6.61 -26.21
CA LEU A 272 23.22 5.95 -27.52
C LEU A 272 22.65 6.86 -28.61
N GLN A 273 22.07 8.01 -28.25
CA GLN A 273 21.40 8.90 -29.21
C GLN A 273 22.15 10.23 -29.36
N PRO A 274 23.15 10.32 -30.27
CA PRO A 274 24.00 11.51 -30.40
C PRO A 274 23.25 12.79 -30.82
N HIS A 275 22.08 12.66 -31.45
CA HIS A 275 21.38 13.76 -32.13
C HIS A 275 20.35 14.55 -31.30
N LEU A 276 20.12 14.25 -30.02
CA LEU A 276 19.27 15.10 -29.17
C LEU A 276 20.09 16.25 -28.55
N PRO A 277 19.58 17.49 -28.55
CA PRO A 277 20.23 18.61 -27.88
C PRO A 277 20.35 18.35 -26.37
N THR A 278 21.46 18.81 -25.78
CA THR A 278 21.87 18.48 -24.40
C THR A 278 20.81 18.81 -23.34
N LEU A 279 20.00 19.85 -23.58
CA LEU A 279 18.91 20.24 -22.67
C LEU A 279 17.74 19.23 -22.67
N GLU A 280 17.30 18.74 -23.83
CA GLU A 280 16.21 17.76 -23.92
C GLU A 280 16.61 16.43 -23.27
N LYS A 281 17.88 16.04 -23.41
CA LYS A 281 18.44 14.87 -22.74
C LYS A 281 18.39 14.99 -21.20
N ILE A 282 18.75 16.15 -20.67
CA ILE A 282 18.71 16.42 -19.22
C ILE A 282 17.27 16.40 -18.71
N ILE A 283 16.34 17.03 -19.45
CA ILE A 283 14.91 17.08 -19.10
C ILE A 283 14.35 15.66 -19.02
N ILE A 284 14.56 14.82 -20.03
CA ILE A 284 14.05 13.44 -20.06
C ILE A 284 14.68 12.57 -18.95
N SER A 285 15.98 12.73 -18.71
CA SER A 285 16.73 12.01 -17.66
C SER A 285 16.18 12.27 -16.26
N VAL A 286 15.70 13.49 -16.00
CA VAL A 286 15.16 13.90 -14.69
C VAL A 286 13.66 13.62 -14.57
N LEU A 287 12.89 13.79 -15.64
CA LEU A 287 11.42 13.60 -15.56
C LEU A 287 11.02 12.15 -15.30
N ILE A 288 11.68 11.18 -15.92
CA ILE A 288 11.37 9.75 -15.76
C ILE A 288 11.48 9.29 -14.29
N PRO A 289 12.58 9.55 -13.57
CA PRO A 289 12.66 9.17 -12.15
C PRO A 289 11.67 9.94 -11.27
N VAL A 290 11.40 11.22 -11.57
CA VAL A 290 10.40 12.01 -10.83
C VAL A 290 9.00 11.41 -10.98
N GLN A 291 8.62 10.99 -12.19
CA GLN A 291 7.35 10.29 -12.44
C GLN A 291 7.25 8.97 -11.67
N LEU A 292 8.34 8.21 -11.58
CA LEU A 292 8.37 6.95 -10.85
C LEU A 292 8.14 7.17 -9.34
N ILE A 293 8.71 8.25 -8.79
CA ILE A 293 8.50 8.64 -7.39
C ILE A 293 7.06 9.09 -7.17
N ALA A 294 6.53 9.96 -8.05
CA ALA A 294 5.14 10.42 -7.97
C ALA A 294 4.15 9.25 -8.01
N TYR A 295 4.36 8.27 -8.90
CA TYR A 295 3.58 7.04 -8.98
C TYR A 295 3.67 6.19 -7.70
N SER A 296 4.87 6.07 -7.11
CA SER A 296 5.07 5.32 -5.87
C SER A 296 4.34 5.98 -4.70
N VAL A 297 4.43 7.31 -4.58
CA VAL A 297 3.72 8.10 -3.55
C VAL A 297 2.21 8.00 -3.73
N LYS A 298 1.72 8.08 -4.96
CA LYS A 298 0.30 7.90 -5.29
C LYS A 298 -0.22 6.54 -4.85
N THR A 299 0.53 5.47 -5.10
CA THR A 299 0.15 4.10 -4.70
C THR A 299 0.04 3.96 -3.17
N ILE A 300 0.93 4.62 -2.42
CA ILE A 300 0.89 4.61 -0.95
C ILE A 300 -0.32 5.38 -0.45
N ILE A 301 -0.58 6.57 -1.02
CA ILE A 301 -1.72 7.39 -0.65
C ILE A 301 -3.01 6.63 -0.97
N ASP A 302 -3.19 6.07 -2.16
CA ASP A 302 -4.41 5.31 -2.49
C ASP A 302 -4.65 4.09 -1.55
N GLY A 303 -3.64 3.65 -0.79
CA GLY A 303 -3.77 2.58 0.22
C GLY A 303 -4.12 3.05 1.65
N GLU A 304 -4.10 4.35 1.94
CA GLU A 304 -4.54 4.91 3.22
C GLU A 304 -6.03 5.28 3.19
N SER A 305 -6.72 5.14 4.33
CA SER A 305 -8.16 5.44 4.41
C SER A 305 -8.43 6.93 4.24
N SER A 306 -9.45 7.27 3.46
CA SER A 306 -9.90 8.60 3.00
C SER A 306 -10.33 9.59 4.10
N PHE A 307 -10.14 9.26 5.39
CA PHE A 307 -10.68 10.02 6.52
C PHE A 307 -9.81 11.21 6.97
N ASP A 308 -8.62 11.40 6.37
CA ASP A 308 -7.79 12.58 6.64
C ASP A 308 -8.03 13.69 5.60
N ARG A 309 -8.19 14.92 6.07
CA ARG A 309 -8.61 16.09 5.25
C ARG A 309 -7.61 16.46 4.14
N GLY A 310 -6.38 15.94 4.20
CA GLY A 310 -5.35 16.17 3.18
C GLY A 310 -5.35 15.17 2.02
N PHE A 311 -6.04 14.04 2.16
CA PHE A 311 -5.94 12.91 1.23
C PHE A 311 -6.33 13.27 -0.21
N MET A 312 -7.49 13.89 -0.39
CA MET A 312 -7.98 14.30 -1.71
C MET A 312 -7.09 15.37 -2.34
N THR A 313 -6.59 16.31 -1.56
CA THR A 313 -5.68 17.36 -2.04
C THR A 313 -4.38 16.77 -2.58
N TRP A 314 -3.78 15.81 -1.86
CA TRP A 314 -2.57 15.14 -2.32
C TRP A 314 -2.80 14.33 -3.61
N ARG A 315 -3.94 13.65 -3.74
CA ARG A 315 -4.29 12.93 -4.98
C ARG A 315 -4.41 13.86 -6.17
N ILE A 316 -5.07 15.02 -6.01
CA ILE A 316 -5.19 16.03 -7.06
C ILE A 316 -3.81 16.57 -7.46
N ILE A 317 -2.95 16.89 -6.49
CA ILE A 317 -1.59 17.39 -6.74
C ILE A 317 -0.76 16.36 -7.51
N LEU A 318 -0.76 15.09 -7.08
CA LEU A 318 0.01 14.02 -7.73
C LEU A 318 -0.47 13.76 -9.14
N HIS A 319 -1.79 13.80 -9.37
CA HIS A 319 -2.34 13.64 -10.71
C HIS A 319 -1.98 14.82 -11.63
N GLY A 320 -1.97 16.04 -11.09
CA GLY A 320 -1.49 17.22 -11.80
C GLY A 320 -0.01 17.12 -12.17
N LEU A 321 0.84 16.62 -11.26
CA LEU A 321 2.26 16.42 -11.52
C LEU A 321 2.50 15.40 -12.64
N ASP A 322 1.80 14.27 -12.62
CA ASP A 322 1.85 13.26 -13.70
C ASP A 322 1.49 13.86 -15.07
N LEU A 323 0.43 14.67 -15.13
CA LEU A 323 -0.03 15.34 -16.35
C LEU A 323 1.00 16.37 -16.87
N ILE A 324 1.58 17.18 -16.00
CA ILE A 324 2.62 18.16 -16.37
C ILE A 324 3.84 17.43 -16.93
N CYS A 325 4.29 16.37 -16.25
CA CYS A 325 5.42 15.57 -16.71
C CYS A 325 5.12 14.89 -18.06
N PHE A 326 3.91 14.41 -18.28
CA PHE A 326 3.48 13.87 -19.57
C PHE A 326 3.58 14.93 -20.69
N CYS A 327 3.06 16.13 -20.47
CA CYS A 327 3.15 17.24 -21.44
C CYS A 327 4.61 17.63 -21.74
N ALA A 328 5.46 17.68 -20.71
CA ALA A 328 6.87 18.00 -20.84
C ALA A 328 7.68 16.95 -21.63
N ILE A 329 7.25 15.69 -21.64
CA ILE A 329 7.83 14.64 -22.49
C ILE A 329 7.28 14.69 -23.92
N LEU A 330 5.98 14.99 -24.09
CA LEU A 330 5.31 14.94 -25.38
C LEU A 330 5.72 16.09 -26.31
N LEU A 331 5.97 17.29 -25.76
CA LEU A 331 6.37 18.47 -26.54
C LEU A 331 7.70 18.28 -27.30
N PRO A 332 8.80 17.83 -26.68
CA PRO A 332 10.04 17.51 -27.40
C PRO A 332 9.86 16.44 -28.46
N VAL A 333 9.08 15.39 -28.17
CA VAL A 333 8.83 14.29 -29.12
C VAL A 333 8.07 14.80 -30.35
N HIS A 334 7.05 15.63 -30.16
CA HIS A 334 6.30 16.22 -31.27
C HIS A 334 7.18 17.12 -32.14
N GLN A 335 7.99 17.98 -31.53
CA GLN A 335 8.93 18.84 -32.25
C GLN A 335 10.00 18.04 -33.00
N TYR A 336 10.49 16.96 -32.41
CA TYR A 336 11.42 16.04 -33.03
C TYR A 336 10.81 15.31 -34.24
N LEU A 337 9.57 14.83 -34.14
CA LEU A 337 8.86 14.18 -35.25
C LEU A 337 8.59 15.16 -36.41
N ASN A 338 8.23 16.41 -36.11
CA ASN A 338 7.95 17.42 -37.13
C ASN A 338 9.22 17.93 -37.85
N ARG A 339 10.40 17.75 -37.25
CA ARG A 339 11.71 18.04 -37.88
C ARG A 339 12.22 16.90 -38.76
N ARG A 340 11.57 15.74 -38.81
CA ARG A 340 11.98 14.67 -39.71
C ARG A 340 11.62 15.04 -41.15
N PRO A 341 12.58 14.95 -42.10
CA PRO A 341 12.24 15.10 -43.51
C PRO A 341 11.23 13.99 -43.90
N PRO A 342 10.27 14.26 -44.80
CA PRO A 342 9.38 13.24 -45.32
C PRO A 342 10.22 12.13 -45.96
N ILE A 343 9.83 10.87 -45.75
CA ILE A 343 10.45 9.69 -46.38
C ILE A 343 10.11 9.75 -47.88
N GLY A 344 10.85 10.56 -48.62
CA GLY A 344 10.91 10.57 -50.07
C GLY A 344 12.29 10.07 -50.47
N ASN A 345 12.33 9.03 -51.30
CA ASN A 345 13.51 8.37 -51.88
C ASN A 345 14.85 9.05 -51.59
N ILE A 346 15.56 8.56 -50.57
CA ILE A 346 16.93 8.97 -50.30
C ILE A 346 17.84 7.94 -50.99
N ASP A 347 18.53 8.44 -52.01
CA ASP A 347 19.69 7.79 -52.61
C ASP A 347 20.73 7.46 -51.53
N ILE A 348 21.34 6.30 -51.69
CA ILE A 348 22.33 5.74 -50.78
C ILE A 348 23.59 6.61 -50.82
N GLU A 349 23.76 7.48 -49.83
CA GLU A 349 25.05 8.08 -49.51
C GLU A 349 25.38 7.83 -48.04
N HIS A 350 26.43 7.03 -47.85
CA HIS A 350 27.21 6.75 -46.64
C HIS A 350 26.82 7.50 -45.35
N ASN A 351 25.99 6.88 -44.51
CA ASN A 351 26.25 6.83 -43.07
C ASN A 351 25.36 5.75 -42.42
N GLU A 352 25.97 4.78 -41.75
CA GLU A 352 25.26 3.71 -41.06
C GLU A 352 24.52 4.26 -39.82
N GLU A 353 23.21 4.49 -39.92
CA GLU A 353 22.35 4.66 -38.74
C GLU A 353 21.64 3.34 -38.41
N CYS A 354 22.16 2.62 -37.43
CA CYS A 354 21.50 1.46 -36.85
C CYS A 354 20.32 1.91 -35.97
N ILE A 355 19.08 1.65 -36.41
CA ILE A 355 17.87 1.93 -35.64
C ILE A 355 17.60 0.79 -34.66
N VAL A 356 17.69 1.06 -33.36
CA VAL A 356 17.26 0.15 -32.30
C VAL A 356 15.74 0.25 -32.17
N ILE A 357 15.01 -0.68 -32.79
CA ILE A 357 13.56 -0.81 -32.59
C ILE A 357 13.33 -1.65 -31.33
N GLY A 358 13.10 -0.98 -30.20
CA GLY A 358 12.66 -1.62 -28.96
C GLY A 358 11.18 -1.99 -29.05
N SER A 359 10.87 -3.26 -29.30
CA SER A 359 9.52 -3.80 -29.11
C SER A 359 9.28 -4.05 -27.62
N SER A 360 8.20 -3.47 -27.10
CA SER A 360 7.84 -3.27 -25.69
C SER A 360 7.53 -4.52 -24.86
N LEU A 361 7.95 -5.73 -25.23
CA LEU A 361 7.51 -6.95 -24.52
C LEU A 361 8.58 -7.98 -24.15
N PHE A 362 9.83 -7.91 -24.64
CA PHE A 362 10.90 -8.78 -24.13
C PHE A 362 12.25 -8.05 -24.16
N TRP A 363 12.88 -7.97 -22.98
CA TRP A 363 14.17 -7.35 -22.70
C TRP A 363 15.36 -8.13 -23.30
N ILE A 364 15.41 -8.24 -24.62
CA ILE A 364 16.62 -8.59 -25.35
C ILE A 364 16.78 -7.56 -26.47
N PRO A 365 17.75 -6.64 -26.41
CA PRO A 365 18.09 -5.83 -27.56
C PRO A 365 18.65 -6.76 -28.63
N ARG A 366 17.83 -7.11 -29.63
CA ARG A 366 18.32 -7.83 -30.79
C ARG A 366 18.83 -6.78 -31.77
N MET A 367 20.15 -6.59 -31.80
CA MET A 367 20.79 -5.85 -32.90
C MET A 367 20.54 -6.65 -34.18
N VAL A 368 19.72 -6.13 -35.07
CA VAL A 368 19.61 -6.63 -36.44
C VAL A 368 20.48 -5.71 -37.30
N CYS A 369 21.77 -6.03 -37.39
CA CYS A 369 22.62 -5.46 -38.42
C CYS A 369 22.40 -6.26 -39.71
N LYS A 370 21.83 -5.63 -40.72
CA LYS A 370 21.77 -6.22 -42.06
C LYS A 370 23.12 -5.94 -42.74
N VAL A 371 24.02 -6.92 -42.69
CA VAL A 371 25.20 -6.92 -43.56
C VAL A 371 24.70 -7.11 -44.99
N ILE A 372 24.63 -6.04 -45.77
CA ILE A 372 24.53 -6.16 -47.22
C ILE A 372 25.96 -6.36 -47.70
N ASN A 373 26.38 -7.62 -47.76
CA ASN A 373 27.45 -7.97 -48.68
C ASN A 373 26.91 -7.73 -50.09
N ASN A 374 27.67 -7.01 -50.91
CA ASN A 374 28.02 -7.53 -52.23
C ASN A 374 29.14 -6.70 -52.88
N THR A 375 30.18 -7.45 -53.25
CA THR A 375 30.95 -7.31 -54.49
C THR A 375 30.08 -7.04 -55.71
#